data_AF-A0A2K3JE75-F1
#
_entry.id   AF-A0A2K3JE75-F1
#
_cell.length_a   1.000
_cell.length_b   1.000
_cell.length_c   1.000
_cell.angle_alpha   90.00
_cell.angle_beta   90.00
_cell.angle_gamma   90.00
#
_symmetry.space_group_name_H-M   'P 1'
#
loop_
_entity.id
_entity.type
_entity.pdbx_description
1 polymer ?
#
loop_
_entity_poly.entity_id
_entity_poly.type
_entity_poly.pdbx_seq_one_letter_code
_entity_poly.pdbx_strand_id
1 'polypeptide(L)'
;MLQNNPIIPEFMMYQPGLEDSELEEIANRVSAHARSTEDRFLIFTDILIEIVGGGEWRNRSSAFLAMCGKACFLRGKYGYNQILARESQSLNCKGYAAAAYCRQSLDPRWLNNLRNITNQTWQAKDYIAFAELSGQLASVLMDLGYTDHAREIASESIDKVTLATAQDAEIRTMVQAALLRPRIILAFISGYSDSREEALIRLDSAHDTASLLDHQLALNDIRYYRARALEDMFEHDRALSLVTTSLREYERMGYLKGVA
;
A
#
# COMPACT_ATOMS: atom_id res chain seq x y z
N MET A 1 -7.79 -12.06 19.82
CA MET A 1 -6.74 -13.10 19.64
C MET A 1 -5.85 -12.72 18.44
N LEU A 2 -4.97 -11.71 18.61
CA LEU A 2 -4.10 -11.19 17.53
C LEU A 2 -2.63 -11.01 17.98
N GLN A 3 -2.29 -11.43 19.20
CA GLN A 3 -1.01 -11.09 19.84
C GLN A 3 0.21 -11.89 19.33
N ASN A 4 0.04 -12.86 18.43
CA ASN A 4 1.13 -13.72 17.95
C ASN A 4 1.33 -13.71 16.41
N ASN A 5 0.65 -12.84 15.65
CA ASN A 5 0.88 -12.78 14.20
C ASN A 5 2.10 -11.88 13.90
N PRO A 6 3.20 -12.42 13.33
CA PRO A 6 4.37 -11.61 13.00
C PRO A 6 4.10 -10.60 11.89
N ILE A 7 3.09 -10.85 11.03
CA ILE A 7 2.72 -9.97 9.93
C ILE A 7 1.93 -8.77 10.43
N ILE A 8 2.37 -7.57 10.05
CA ILE A 8 1.68 -6.32 10.39
C ILE A 8 0.46 -6.09 9.47
N PRO A 9 -0.55 -5.32 9.91
CA PRO A 9 -1.76 -5.05 9.13
C PRO A 9 -1.53 -4.59 7.68
N GLU A 10 -0.51 -3.78 7.44
CA GLU A 10 -0.13 -3.29 6.11
C GLU A 10 0.23 -4.40 5.11
N PHE A 11 0.61 -5.57 5.61
CA PHE A 11 1.08 -6.72 4.82
C PHE A 11 0.20 -7.96 5.00
N MET A 12 -0.88 -7.86 5.77
CA MET A 12 -1.72 -9.01 6.13
C MET A 12 -2.33 -9.71 4.91
N MET A 13 -2.49 -8.99 3.79
CA MET A 13 -3.05 -9.54 2.56
C MET A 13 -2.20 -10.67 1.94
N TYR A 14 -0.92 -10.75 2.30
CA TYR A 14 -0.01 -11.76 1.77
C TYR A 14 0.07 -13.01 2.66
N GLN A 15 -0.45 -12.93 3.88
CA GLN A 15 -0.27 -13.98 4.88
C GLN A 15 -0.65 -15.40 4.41
N PRO A 16 -1.76 -15.65 3.69
CA PRO A 16 -2.13 -17.01 3.30
C PRO A 16 -1.18 -17.68 2.30
N GLY A 17 -0.38 -16.89 1.59
CA GLY A 17 0.56 -17.40 0.60
C GLY A 17 1.97 -17.65 1.16
N LEU A 18 2.18 -17.42 2.46
CA LEU A 18 3.47 -17.62 3.11
C LEU A 18 3.65 -19.07 3.55
N GLU A 19 4.89 -19.55 3.46
CA GLU A 19 5.28 -20.83 4.04
C GLU A 19 5.49 -20.69 5.56
N ASP A 20 5.27 -21.77 6.32
CA ASP A 20 5.45 -21.75 7.78
C ASP A 20 6.88 -21.36 8.19
N SER A 21 7.87 -21.80 7.39
CA SER A 21 9.29 -21.44 7.57
C SER A 21 9.54 -19.93 7.41
N GLU A 22 8.83 -19.28 6.49
CA GLU A 22 8.92 -17.84 6.26
C GLU A 22 8.26 -17.06 7.41
N LEU A 23 7.12 -17.55 7.89
CA LEU A 23 6.44 -16.98 9.06
C LEU A 23 7.30 -17.08 10.33
N GLU A 24 7.93 -18.24 10.57
CA GLU A 24 8.83 -18.45 11.69
C GLU A 24 10.06 -17.54 11.61
N GLU A 25 10.66 -17.39 10.43
CA GLU A 25 11.79 -16.49 10.22
C GLU A 25 11.44 -15.03 10.52
N ILE A 26 10.30 -14.55 10.01
CA ILE A 26 9.84 -13.18 10.27
C ILE A 26 9.56 -13.01 11.78
N ALA A 27 8.90 -13.98 12.42
CA ALA A 27 8.63 -13.95 13.85
C ALA A 27 9.92 -13.85 14.67
N ASN A 28 10.93 -14.65 14.33
CA ASN A 28 12.24 -14.64 14.99
C ASN A 28 12.93 -13.27 14.84
N ARG A 29 12.98 -12.70 13.62
CA ARG A 29 13.60 -11.39 13.38
C ARG A 29 12.86 -10.25 14.06
N VAL A 30 11.53 -10.26 14.05
CA VAL A 30 10.70 -9.28 14.77
C VAL A 30 10.91 -9.39 16.29
N SER A 31 10.99 -10.62 16.82
CA SER A 31 11.19 -10.85 18.26
C SER A 31 12.56 -10.34 18.75
N ALA A 32 13.58 -10.33 17.90
CA ALA A 32 14.88 -9.74 18.22
C ALA A 32 14.79 -8.23 18.52
N HIS A 33 13.71 -7.58 18.06
CA HIS A 33 13.42 -6.17 18.26
C HIS A 33 12.33 -5.94 19.33
N ALA A 34 11.97 -6.95 20.13
CA ALA A 34 10.87 -6.86 21.11
C ALA A 34 11.03 -5.77 22.18
N ARG A 35 12.25 -5.25 22.38
CA ARG A 35 12.56 -4.14 23.31
C ARG A 35 12.81 -2.81 22.60
N SER A 36 12.72 -2.76 21.27
CA SER A 36 12.89 -1.51 20.52
C SER A 36 11.72 -0.57 20.81
N THR A 37 12.03 0.73 20.89
CA THR A 37 11.02 1.81 20.93
C THR A 37 10.66 2.31 19.53
N GLU A 38 11.27 1.74 18.49
CA GLU A 38 10.99 2.08 17.11
C GLU A 38 9.62 1.60 16.67
N ASP A 39 9.08 2.23 15.64
CA ASP A 39 7.77 1.89 15.10
C ASP A 39 7.77 0.48 14.51
N ARG A 40 6.69 -0.27 14.74
CA ARG A 40 6.55 -1.65 14.24
C ARG A 40 6.61 -1.72 12.71
N PHE A 41 6.06 -0.73 12.01
CA PHE A 41 6.12 -0.66 10.55
C PHE A 41 7.56 -0.48 10.06
N LEU A 42 8.33 0.37 10.74
CA LEU A 42 9.74 0.62 10.44
C LEU A 42 10.54 -0.69 10.57
N ILE A 43 10.48 -1.32 11.73
CA ILE A 43 11.19 -2.58 12.02
C ILE A 43 10.82 -3.66 10.99
N PHE A 44 9.52 -3.86 10.76
CA PHE A 44 9.05 -4.91 9.86
C PHE A 44 9.53 -4.67 8.42
N THR A 45 9.46 -3.44 7.93
CA THR A 45 9.92 -3.13 6.58
C THR A 45 11.44 -3.16 6.46
N ASP A 46 12.19 -2.76 7.49
CA ASP A 46 13.66 -2.90 7.52
C ASP A 46 14.08 -4.37 7.44
N ILE A 47 13.44 -5.27 8.21
CA ILE A 47 13.69 -6.72 8.14
C ILE A 47 13.52 -7.25 6.71
N LEU A 48 12.41 -6.91 6.04
CA LEU A 48 12.17 -7.35 4.65
C LEU A 48 13.20 -6.76 3.68
N ILE A 49 13.61 -5.52 3.86
CA ILE A 49 14.61 -4.84 3.02
C ILE A 49 16.01 -5.44 3.23
N GLU A 50 16.36 -5.81 4.47
CA GLU A 50 17.61 -6.49 4.79
C GLU A 50 17.69 -7.86 4.12
N ILE A 51 16.60 -8.64 4.17
CA ILE A 51 16.48 -9.93 3.45
C ILE A 51 16.73 -9.74 1.96
N VAL A 52 16.22 -8.65 1.36
CA VAL A 52 16.49 -8.33 -0.04
C VAL A 52 17.97 -8.01 -0.28
N GLY A 53 18.55 -7.16 0.58
CA GLY A 53 19.96 -6.77 0.52
C GLY A 53 20.94 -7.93 0.73
N GLY A 54 20.57 -8.91 1.56
CA GLY A 54 21.34 -10.13 1.81
C GLY A 54 21.18 -11.22 0.74
N GLY A 55 20.22 -11.07 -0.18
CA GLY A 55 19.94 -12.09 -1.21
C GLY A 55 19.15 -13.30 -0.71
N GLU A 56 18.63 -13.24 0.53
CA GLU A 56 17.94 -14.34 1.23
C GLU A 56 16.48 -14.53 0.77
N TRP A 57 16.02 -13.65 -0.12
CA TRP A 57 14.69 -13.68 -0.75
C TRP A 57 14.58 -14.68 -1.92
N ARG A 58 15.70 -15.24 -2.40
CA ARG A 58 15.69 -16.21 -3.50
C ARG A 58 14.99 -17.50 -3.07
N ASN A 59 14.25 -18.11 -4.00
CA ASN A 59 13.48 -19.35 -3.77
C ASN A 59 12.41 -19.25 -2.65
N ARG A 60 11.91 -18.03 -2.39
CA ARG A 60 10.80 -17.77 -1.46
C ARG A 60 9.45 -17.79 -2.16
N SER A 61 8.39 -17.89 -1.39
CA SER A 61 7.02 -17.87 -1.88
C SER A 61 6.69 -16.55 -2.60
N SER A 62 5.74 -16.60 -3.55
CA SER A 62 5.28 -15.41 -4.26
C SER A 62 4.75 -14.32 -3.32
N ALA A 63 4.12 -14.72 -2.22
CA ALA A 63 3.61 -13.82 -1.19
C ALA A 63 4.75 -13.13 -0.43
N PHE A 64 5.80 -13.87 -0.07
CA PHE A 64 6.98 -13.30 0.57
C PHE A 64 7.70 -12.29 -0.32
N LEU A 65 7.84 -12.63 -1.61
CA LEU A 65 8.38 -11.73 -2.62
C LEU A 65 7.53 -10.47 -2.77
N ALA A 66 6.20 -10.60 -2.71
CA ALA A 66 5.28 -9.46 -2.76
C ALA A 66 5.47 -8.54 -1.54
N MET A 67 5.62 -9.10 -0.33
CA MET A 67 5.96 -8.33 0.87
C MET A 67 7.28 -7.58 0.69
N CYS A 68 8.33 -8.26 0.21
CA CYS A 68 9.62 -7.62 -0.05
C CYS A 68 9.51 -6.48 -1.06
N GLY A 69 8.77 -6.70 -2.16
CA GLY A 69 8.51 -5.70 -3.19
C GLY A 69 7.77 -4.48 -2.65
N LYS A 70 6.71 -4.71 -1.87
CA LYS A 70 5.94 -3.66 -1.21
C LYS A 70 6.79 -2.87 -0.21
N ALA A 71 7.53 -3.55 0.66
CA ALA A 71 8.41 -2.89 1.64
C ALA A 71 9.44 -1.99 0.97
N CYS A 72 10.12 -2.50 -0.08
CA CYS A 72 11.07 -1.71 -0.84
C CYS A 72 10.41 -0.49 -1.50
N PHE A 73 9.21 -0.66 -2.06
CA PHE A 73 8.47 0.44 -2.69
C PHE A 73 8.06 1.52 -1.69
N LEU A 74 7.48 1.11 -0.54
CA LEU A 74 7.04 2.03 0.51
C LEU A 74 8.20 2.79 1.15
N ARG A 75 9.40 2.20 1.21
CA ARG A 75 10.60 2.81 1.80
C ARG A 75 11.53 3.46 0.78
N GLY A 76 11.09 3.61 -0.47
CA GLY A 76 11.86 4.26 -1.53
C GLY A 76 13.12 3.51 -1.95
N LYS A 77 13.24 2.21 -1.66
CA LYS A 77 14.37 1.35 -2.04
C LYS A 77 14.20 0.82 -3.46
N TYR A 78 14.00 1.73 -4.41
CA TYR A 78 13.60 1.38 -5.77
C TYR A 78 14.61 0.49 -6.50
N GLY A 79 15.92 0.61 -6.23
CA GLY A 79 16.92 -0.33 -6.77
C GLY A 79 16.64 -1.80 -6.41
N TYR A 80 16.12 -2.06 -5.21
CA TYR A 80 15.73 -3.41 -4.79
C TYR A 80 14.46 -3.89 -5.48
N ASN A 81 13.50 -2.99 -5.76
CA ASN A 81 12.35 -3.35 -6.61
C ASN A 81 12.79 -3.82 -8.00
N GLN A 82 13.83 -3.22 -8.59
CA GLN A 82 14.35 -3.62 -9.90
C GLN A 82 14.97 -5.02 -9.86
N ILE A 83 15.75 -5.32 -8.82
CA ILE A 83 16.35 -6.65 -8.61
C ILE A 83 15.25 -7.71 -8.50
N LEU A 84 14.26 -7.47 -7.62
CA LEU A 84 13.14 -8.39 -7.41
C LEU A 84 12.32 -8.60 -8.68
N ALA A 85 12.04 -7.55 -9.46
CA ALA A 85 11.26 -7.67 -10.70
C ALA A 85 12.01 -8.41 -11.82
N ARG A 86 13.35 -8.28 -11.88
CA ARG A 86 14.17 -8.95 -12.90
C ARG A 86 14.32 -10.44 -12.61
N GLU A 87 14.51 -10.80 -11.36
CA GLU A 87 14.86 -12.16 -10.96
C GLU A 87 13.66 -12.99 -10.48
N SER A 88 12.49 -12.39 -10.22
CA SER A 88 11.27 -13.12 -9.86
C SER A 88 10.21 -13.14 -10.96
N GLN A 89 9.35 -14.16 -10.94
CA GLN A 89 8.15 -14.22 -11.77
C GLN A 89 6.91 -13.56 -11.12
N SER A 90 7.05 -13.04 -9.90
CA SER A 90 5.94 -12.43 -9.16
C SER A 90 5.43 -11.17 -9.86
N LEU A 91 4.13 -11.16 -10.18
CA LEU A 91 3.46 -10.00 -10.77
C LEU A 91 3.48 -8.80 -9.81
N ASN A 92 3.38 -9.03 -8.50
CA ASN A 92 3.52 -7.97 -7.50
C ASN A 92 4.89 -7.30 -7.56
N CYS A 93 5.98 -8.06 -7.61
CA CYS A 93 7.33 -7.48 -7.71
C CYS A 93 7.48 -6.64 -8.98
N LYS A 94 7.01 -7.17 -10.12
CA LYS A 94 7.03 -6.44 -11.40
C LYS A 94 6.17 -5.17 -11.35
N GLY A 95 5.00 -5.24 -10.72
CA GLY A 95 4.08 -4.12 -10.56
C GLY A 95 4.68 -3.01 -9.69
N TYR A 96 5.23 -3.36 -8.52
CA TYR A 96 5.91 -2.40 -7.66
C TYR A 96 7.14 -1.76 -8.32
N ALA A 97 7.91 -2.51 -9.10
CA ALA A 97 9.01 -1.95 -9.87
C ALA A 97 8.50 -0.97 -10.94
N ALA A 98 7.45 -1.33 -11.70
CA ALA A 98 6.86 -0.42 -12.67
C ALA A 98 6.33 0.87 -12.02
N ALA A 99 5.64 0.77 -10.87
CA ALA A 99 5.18 1.93 -10.10
C ALA A 99 6.34 2.79 -9.60
N ALA A 100 7.41 2.17 -9.07
CA ALA A 100 8.62 2.87 -8.65
C ALA A 100 9.26 3.64 -9.81
N TYR A 101 9.40 3.01 -10.97
CA TYR A 101 9.98 3.64 -12.16
C TYR A 101 9.12 4.79 -12.69
N CYS A 102 7.78 4.68 -12.62
CA CYS A 102 6.89 5.80 -12.95
C CYS A 102 7.23 7.02 -12.10
N ARG A 103 7.41 6.84 -10.78
CA ARG A 103 7.74 7.94 -9.86
C ARG A 103 9.16 8.47 -10.01
N GLN A 104 10.11 7.65 -10.45
CA GLN A 104 11.51 8.09 -10.67
C GLN A 104 11.73 8.82 -11.99
N SER A 105 11.11 8.35 -13.07
CA SER A 105 11.47 8.74 -14.43
C SER A 105 10.39 9.51 -15.18
N LEU A 106 9.13 9.41 -14.72
CA LEU A 106 7.94 9.93 -15.42
C LEU A 106 7.81 9.40 -16.87
N ASP A 107 8.49 8.30 -17.23
CA ASP A 107 8.42 7.72 -18.58
C ASP A 107 7.08 6.95 -18.75
N PRO A 108 6.24 7.31 -19.74
CA PRO A 108 4.96 6.66 -20.01
C PRO A 108 5.03 5.15 -20.25
N ARG A 109 6.18 4.61 -20.65
CA ARG A 109 6.37 3.16 -20.82
C ARG A 109 6.15 2.41 -19.52
N TRP A 110 6.58 2.97 -18.39
CA TRP A 110 6.38 2.33 -17.09
C TRP A 110 4.92 2.36 -16.66
N LEU A 111 4.19 3.41 -17.03
CA LEU A 111 2.75 3.47 -16.80
C LEU A 111 2.01 2.38 -17.58
N ASN A 112 2.37 2.18 -18.85
CA ASN A 112 1.83 1.09 -19.67
C ASN A 112 2.19 -0.29 -19.10
N ASN A 113 3.43 -0.47 -18.64
CA ASN A 113 3.85 -1.72 -17.98
C ASN A 113 3.02 -1.98 -16.71
N LEU A 114 2.83 -0.98 -15.86
CA LEU A 114 2.02 -1.10 -14.65
C LEU A 114 0.58 -1.48 -15.00
N ARG A 115 -0.04 -0.81 -15.97
CA ARG A 115 -1.39 -1.15 -16.48
C ARG A 115 -1.46 -2.61 -16.96
N ASN A 116 -0.49 -3.04 -17.75
CA ASN A 116 -0.46 -4.41 -18.27
C ASN A 116 -0.32 -5.45 -17.15
N ILE A 117 0.54 -5.20 -16.17
CA ILE A 117 0.74 -6.11 -15.02
C ILE A 117 -0.53 -6.17 -14.16
N THR A 118 -1.17 -5.03 -13.89
CA THR A 118 -2.46 -5.00 -13.19
C THR A 118 -3.50 -5.83 -13.95
N ASN A 119 -3.62 -5.67 -15.27
CA ASN A 119 -4.53 -6.50 -16.07
C ASN A 119 -4.20 -7.99 -16.03
N GLN A 120 -2.91 -8.36 -16.02
CA GLN A 120 -2.48 -9.75 -15.87
C GLN A 120 -2.87 -10.34 -14.52
N THR A 121 -2.78 -9.57 -13.42
CA THR A 121 -3.24 -10.05 -12.09
C THR A 121 -4.73 -10.34 -12.06
N TRP A 122 -5.55 -9.51 -12.74
CA TRP A 122 -6.97 -9.80 -12.91
C TRP A 122 -7.22 -11.09 -13.71
N GLN A 123 -6.52 -11.27 -14.83
CA GLN A 123 -6.63 -12.47 -15.67
C GLN A 123 -6.20 -13.74 -14.92
N ALA A 124 -5.21 -13.62 -14.04
CA ALA A 124 -4.74 -14.70 -13.17
C ALA A 124 -5.69 -14.98 -11.98
N LYS A 125 -6.76 -14.19 -11.81
CA LYS A 125 -7.67 -14.22 -10.66
C LYS A 125 -6.98 -13.95 -9.31
N ASP A 126 -5.85 -13.24 -9.35
CA ASP A 126 -5.18 -12.75 -8.15
C ASP A 126 -5.81 -11.41 -7.74
N TYR A 127 -6.98 -11.51 -7.08
CA TYR A 127 -7.81 -10.34 -6.76
C TYR A 127 -7.15 -9.40 -5.74
N ILE A 128 -6.30 -9.94 -4.86
CA ILE A 128 -5.55 -9.14 -3.88
C ILE A 128 -4.49 -8.30 -4.59
N ALA A 129 -3.66 -8.94 -5.43
CA ALA A 129 -2.65 -8.22 -6.21
C ALA A 129 -3.30 -7.20 -7.16
N PHE A 130 -4.41 -7.57 -7.80
CA PHE A 130 -5.15 -6.67 -8.68
C PHE A 130 -5.67 -5.43 -7.94
N ALA A 131 -6.32 -5.60 -6.77
CA ALA A 131 -6.80 -4.50 -5.96
C ALA A 131 -5.66 -3.56 -5.54
N GLU A 132 -4.55 -4.14 -5.09
CA GLU A 132 -3.41 -3.38 -4.58
C GLU A 132 -2.67 -2.62 -5.67
N LEU A 133 -2.33 -3.28 -6.78
CA LEU A 133 -1.67 -2.66 -7.92
C LEU A 133 -2.57 -1.63 -8.63
N SER A 134 -3.90 -1.81 -8.60
CA SER A 134 -4.85 -0.79 -9.07
C SER A 134 -4.76 0.47 -8.21
N GLY A 135 -4.63 0.34 -6.89
CA GLY A 135 -4.40 1.47 -5.99
C GLY A 135 -3.10 2.21 -6.29
N GLN A 136 -2.01 1.48 -6.59
CA GLN A 136 -0.74 2.09 -6.99
C GLN A 136 -0.83 2.77 -8.36
N LEU A 137 -1.49 2.13 -9.32
CA LEU A 137 -1.72 2.70 -10.65
C LEU A 137 -2.56 3.98 -10.58
N ALA A 138 -3.66 3.99 -9.82
CA ALA A 138 -4.47 5.18 -9.62
C ALA A 138 -3.68 6.30 -8.94
N SER A 139 -2.86 5.97 -7.94
CA SER A 139 -1.97 6.95 -7.30
C SER A 139 -0.96 7.55 -8.28
N VAL A 140 -0.30 6.72 -9.11
CA VAL A 140 0.65 7.19 -10.13
C VAL A 140 -0.06 8.05 -11.18
N LEU A 141 -1.27 7.67 -11.60
CA LEU A 141 -2.06 8.47 -12.54
C LEU A 141 -2.41 9.84 -11.96
N MET A 142 -2.73 9.91 -10.66
CA MET A 142 -2.91 11.19 -9.96
C MET A 142 -1.64 12.03 -9.94
N ASP A 143 -0.50 11.41 -9.62
CA ASP A 143 0.81 12.10 -9.61
C ASP A 143 1.15 12.69 -11.00
N LEU A 144 0.68 12.05 -12.08
CA LEU A 144 0.88 12.48 -13.48
C LEU A 144 -0.23 13.41 -14.02
N GLY A 145 -1.26 13.75 -13.21
CA GLY A 145 -2.36 14.62 -13.62
C GLY A 145 -3.46 13.94 -14.46
N TYR A 146 -3.47 12.61 -14.57
CA TYR A 146 -4.49 11.85 -15.29
C TYR A 146 -5.68 11.49 -14.37
N THR A 147 -6.34 12.51 -13.79
CA THR A 147 -7.37 12.35 -12.76
C THR A 147 -8.55 11.47 -13.17
N ASP A 148 -9.07 11.64 -14.39
CA ASP A 148 -10.22 10.84 -14.86
C ASP A 148 -9.87 9.34 -14.98
N HIS A 149 -8.68 9.04 -15.51
CA HIS A 149 -8.21 7.66 -15.60
C HIS A 149 -7.92 7.06 -14.21
N ALA A 150 -7.41 7.88 -13.27
CA ALA A 150 -7.22 7.43 -11.89
C ALA A 150 -8.56 7.07 -11.23
N ARG A 151 -9.60 7.88 -11.49
CA ARG A 151 -10.96 7.65 -11.00
C ARG A 151 -11.53 6.34 -11.56
N GLU A 152 -11.42 6.14 -12.86
CA GLU A 152 -11.89 4.92 -13.53
C GLU A 152 -11.21 3.69 -12.95
N ILE A 153 -9.88 3.66 -12.88
CA ILE A 153 -9.11 2.52 -12.36
C ILE A 153 -9.49 2.21 -10.90
N ALA A 154 -9.56 3.24 -10.04
CA ALA A 154 -9.85 3.02 -8.64
C ALA A 154 -11.29 2.52 -8.42
N SER A 155 -12.29 3.15 -9.08
CA SER A 155 -13.70 2.72 -9.00
C SER A 155 -13.88 1.30 -9.55
N GLU A 156 -13.36 1.04 -10.75
CA GLU A 156 -13.48 -0.26 -11.42
C GLU A 156 -12.84 -1.37 -10.56
N SER A 157 -11.68 -1.10 -9.94
CA SER A 157 -11.03 -2.08 -9.08
C SER A 157 -11.87 -2.43 -7.85
N ILE A 158 -12.50 -1.43 -7.21
CA ILE A 158 -13.36 -1.65 -6.05
C ILE A 158 -14.58 -2.46 -6.46
N ASP A 159 -15.26 -2.09 -7.55
CA ASP A 159 -16.48 -2.76 -8.00
C ASP A 159 -16.19 -4.20 -8.42
N LYS A 160 -15.18 -4.41 -9.28
CA LYS A 160 -14.81 -5.74 -9.80
C LYS A 160 -14.41 -6.69 -8.69
N VAL A 161 -13.53 -6.25 -7.78
CA VAL A 161 -13.02 -7.12 -6.73
C VAL A 161 -14.12 -7.41 -5.71
N THR A 162 -14.88 -6.39 -5.28
CA THR A 162 -15.97 -6.59 -4.33
C THR A 162 -17.00 -7.58 -4.87
N LEU A 163 -17.36 -7.48 -6.16
CA LEU A 163 -18.28 -8.41 -6.80
C LEU A 163 -17.68 -9.82 -6.90
N ALA A 164 -16.44 -9.95 -7.39
CA ALA A 164 -15.79 -11.23 -7.60
C ALA A 164 -15.54 -12.01 -6.29
N THR A 165 -15.35 -11.31 -5.17
CA THR A 165 -15.04 -11.91 -3.86
C THR A 165 -16.21 -11.84 -2.88
N ALA A 166 -17.42 -11.46 -3.33
CA ALA A 166 -18.57 -11.24 -2.44
C ALA A 166 -18.92 -12.48 -1.58
N GLN A 167 -18.79 -13.67 -2.18
CA GLN A 167 -19.10 -14.95 -1.55
C GLN A 167 -17.89 -15.63 -0.90
N ASP A 168 -16.69 -15.08 -1.10
CA ASP A 168 -15.45 -15.65 -0.55
C ASP A 168 -15.16 -15.01 0.81
N ALA A 169 -15.58 -15.70 1.87
CA ALA A 169 -15.36 -15.24 3.24
C ALA A 169 -13.88 -15.34 3.66
N GLU A 170 -13.11 -16.23 3.05
CA GLU A 170 -11.72 -16.51 3.43
C GLU A 170 -10.81 -15.35 3.03
N ILE A 171 -11.03 -14.75 1.86
CA ILE A 171 -10.18 -13.65 1.37
C ILE A 171 -10.68 -12.25 1.70
N ARG A 172 -11.88 -12.13 2.28
CA ARG A 172 -12.58 -10.85 2.47
C ARG A 172 -11.73 -9.81 3.19
N THR A 173 -11.15 -10.15 4.33
CA THR A 173 -10.33 -9.21 5.13
C THR A 173 -9.13 -8.69 4.34
N MET A 174 -8.50 -9.57 3.57
CA MET A 174 -7.30 -9.27 2.79
C MET A 174 -7.61 -8.40 1.57
N VAL A 175 -8.74 -8.69 0.93
CA VAL A 175 -9.32 -7.83 -0.11
C VAL A 175 -9.64 -6.45 0.44
N GLN A 176 -10.27 -6.36 1.62
CA GLN A 176 -10.54 -5.06 2.24
C GLN A 176 -9.26 -4.27 2.53
N ALA A 177 -8.21 -4.94 3.02
CA ALA A 177 -6.90 -4.33 3.24
C ALA A 177 -6.29 -3.84 1.91
N ALA A 178 -6.33 -4.64 0.85
CA ALA A 178 -5.80 -4.27 -0.47
C ALA A 178 -6.58 -3.11 -1.12
N LEU A 179 -7.90 -3.03 -0.89
CA LEU A 179 -8.77 -1.98 -1.41
C LEU A 179 -8.70 -0.65 -0.65
N LEU A 180 -7.98 -0.56 0.48
CA LEU A 180 -7.82 0.70 1.22
C LEU A 180 -7.18 1.78 0.36
N ARG A 181 -6.11 1.49 -0.38
CA ARG A 181 -5.44 2.48 -1.23
C ARG A 181 -6.35 3.00 -2.35
N PRO A 182 -7.03 2.15 -3.16
CA PRO A 182 -8.04 2.62 -4.11
C PRO A 182 -9.10 3.54 -3.49
N ARG A 183 -9.64 3.19 -2.32
CA ARG A 183 -10.66 4.01 -1.63
C ARG A 183 -10.15 5.37 -1.20
N ILE A 184 -8.95 5.42 -0.63
CA ILE A 184 -8.29 6.66 -0.22
C ILE A 184 -8.03 7.55 -1.44
N ILE A 185 -7.56 6.98 -2.55
CA ILE A 185 -7.33 7.72 -3.79
C ILE A 185 -8.63 8.25 -4.39
N LEU A 186 -9.73 7.48 -4.38
CA LEU A 186 -11.04 8.01 -4.80
C LEU A 186 -11.51 9.17 -3.94
N ALA A 187 -11.33 9.08 -2.63
CA ALA A 187 -11.67 10.17 -1.73
C ALA A 187 -10.86 11.44 -2.05
N PHE A 188 -9.56 11.27 -2.31
CA PHE A 188 -8.70 12.37 -2.76
C PHE A 188 -9.14 12.96 -4.09
N ILE A 189 -9.53 12.13 -5.06
CA ILE A 189 -10.07 12.58 -6.36
C ILE A 189 -11.36 13.38 -6.19
N SER A 190 -12.29 12.93 -5.34
CA SER A 190 -13.53 13.67 -5.06
C SER A 190 -13.25 15.07 -4.52
N GLY A 191 -12.25 15.20 -3.64
CA GLY A 191 -11.83 16.49 -3.10
C GLY A 191 -11.26 17.41 -4.19
N TYR A 192 -10.48 16.84 -5.11
CA TYR A 192 -9.91 17.56 -6.25
C TYR A 192 -10.98 18.07 -7.24
N SER A 193 -12.11 17.36 -7.37
CA SER A 193 -13.22 17.76 -8.24
C SER A 193 -14.26 18.65 -7.55
N ASP A 194 -13.84 19.44 -6.55
CA ASP A 194 -14.67 20.36 -5.75
C ASP A 194 -15.84 19.70 -4.97
N SER A 195 -15.87 18.36 -4.87
CA SER A 195 -16.86 17.61 -4.08
C SER A 195 -16.30 17.31 -2.68
N ARG A 196 -16.05 18.37 -1.90
CA ARG A 196 -15.30 18.30 -0.63
C ARG A 196 -16.03 17.49 0.45
N GLU A 197 -17.34 17.63 0.55
CA GLU A 197 -18.16 16.84 1.47
C GLU A 197 -18.12 15.35 1.11
N GLU A 198 -18.21 15.02 -0.18
CA GLU A 198 -18.09 13.63 -0.66
C GLU A 198 -16.70 13.05 -0.35
N ALA A 199 -15.65 13.85 -0.50
CA ALA A 199 -14.30 13.47 -0.13
C ALA A 199 -14.22 13.07 1.35
N LEU A 200 -14.78 13.88 2.25
CA LEU A 200 -14.82 13.60 3.68
C LEU A 200 -15.63 12.34 4.00
N ILE A 201 -16.80 12.15 3.40
CA ILE A 201 -17.63 10.94 3.57
C ILE A 201 -16.86 9.69 3.12
N ARG A 202 -16.17 9.75 1.98
CA ARG A 202 -15.34 8.63 1.49
C ARG A 202 -14.15 8.35 2.41
N LEU A 203 -13.51 9.39 2.96
CA LEU A 203 -12.43 9.25 3.94
C LEU A 203 -12.93 8.62 5.25
N ASP A 204 -14.13 8.97 5.72
CA ASP A 204 -14.72 8.39 6.93
C ASP A 204 -15.01 6.90 6.73
N SER A 205 -15.59 6.51 5.59
CA SER A 205 -15.80 5.10 5.26
C SER A 205 -14.48 4.30 5.17
N ALA A 206 -13.44 4.90 4.57
CA ALA A 206 -12.11 4.28 4.54
C ALA A 206 -11.48 4.20 5.94
N HIS A 207 -11.73 5.19 6.79
CA HIS A 207 -11.24 5.25 8.16
C HIS A 207 -11.81 4.14 9.03
N ASP A 208 -13.11 3.86 8.92
CA ASP A 208 -13.75 2.77 9.66
C ASP A 208 -13.12 1.42 9.31
N THR A 209 -12.88 1.20 8.01
CA THR A 209 -12.21 -0.03 7.52
C THR A 209 -10.77 -0.10 8.01
N ALA A 210 -10.00 0.98 7.90
CA ALA A 210 -8.60 1.01 8.33
C ALA A 210 -8.46 0.83 9.84
N SER A 211 -9.37 1.41 10.63
CA SER A 211 -9.41 1.27 12.09
C SER A 211 -9.75 -0.15 12.51
N LEU A 212 -10.72 -0.80 11.85
CA LEU A 212 -11.06 -2.20 12.11
C LEU A 212 -9.87 -3.15 11.83
N LEU A 213 -9.08 -2.83 10.83
CA LEU A 213 -7.90 -3.60 10.42
C LEU A 213 -6.63 -3.24 11.19
N ASP A 214 -6.65 -2.19 12.03
CA ASP A 214 -5.45 -1.62 12.66
C ASP A 214 -4.36 -1.19 11.65
N HIS A 215 -4.78 -0.74 10.45
CA HIS A 215 -3.87 -0.41 9.36
C HIS A 215 -3.31 1.02 9.51
N GLN A 216 -2.23 1.16 10.28
CA GLN A 216 -1.63 2.43 10.67
C GLN A 216 -1.20 3.33 9.50
N LEU A 217 -0.61 2.76 8.44
CA LEU A 217 -0.22 3.54 7.26
C LEU A 217 -1.45 4.17 6.57
N ALA A 218 -2.53 3.39 6.41
CA ALA A 218 -3.76 3.87 5.79
C ALA A 218 -4.45 4.92 6.67
N LEU A 219 -4.46 4.73 7.99
CA LEU A 219 -4.96 5.73 8.93
C LEU A 219 -4.19 7.06 8.82
N ASN A 220 -2.87 6.99 8.63
CA ASN A 220 -2.06 8.19 8.43
C ASN A 220 -2.29 8.84 7.06
N ASP A 221 -2.40 8.05 5.98
CA ASP A 221 -2.78 8.54 4.65
C ASP A 221 -4.13 9.27 4.70
N ILE A 222 -5.14 8.69 5.36
CA ILE A 222 -6.46 9.30 5.53
C ILE A 222 -6.35 10.62 6.30
N ARG A 223 -5.54 10.68 7.37
CA ARG A 223 -5.30 11.91 8.12
C ARG A 223 -4.71 13.00 7.23
N TYR A 224 -3.72 12.66 6.41
CA TYR A 224 -3.11 13.58 5.46
C TYR A 224 -4.11 14.10 4.43
N TYR A 225 -4.88 13.23 3.78
CA TYR A 225 -5.86 13.65 2.78
C TYR A 225 -7.03 14.44 3.39
N ARG A 226 -7.42 14.14 4.64
CA ARG A 226 -8.39 14.95 5.39
C ARG A 226 -7.84 16.35 5.66
N ALA A 227 -6.56 16.47 6.00
CA ALA A 227 -5.90 17.76 6.17
C ALA A 227 -5.99 18.61 4.89
N ARG A 228 -5.72 18.00 3.72
CA ARG A 228 -5.84 18.67 2.42
C ARG A 228 -7.27 19.12 2.12
N ALA A 229 -8.25 18.24 2.33
CA ALA A 229 -9.66 18.61 2.11
C ALA A 229 -10.09 19.80 3.00
N LEU A 230 -9.63 19.84 4.25
CA LEU A 230 -9.89 20.96 5.17
C LEU A 230 -9.15 22.24 4.78
N GLU A 231 -7.93 22.14 4.26
CA GLU A 231 -7.21 23.29 3.70
C GLU A 231 -7.99 23.93 2.56
N ASP A 232 -8.51 23.12 1.63
CA ASP A 232 -9.33 23.57 0.49
C ASP A 232 -10.68 24.17 0.95
N MET A 233 -11.12 23.86 2.17
CA MET A 233 -12.29 24.46 2.83
C MET A 233 -11.96 25.70 3.68
N PHE A 234 -10.71 26.18 3.63
CA PHE A 234 -10.19 27.30 4.43
C PHE A 234 -10.16 27.05 5.95
N GLU A 235 -10.19 25.78 6.38
CA GLU A 235 -10.08 25.38 7.78
C GLU A 235 -8.61 25.19 8.19
N HIS A 236 -7.80 26.23 8.00
CA HIS A 236 -6.34 26.15 8.05
C HIS A 236 -5.77 25.64 9.38
N ASP A 237 -6.33 26.02 10.53
CA ASP A 237 -5.83 25.57 11.84
C ASP A 237 -6.02 24.05 12.03
N ARG A 238 -7.18 23.53 11.60
CA ARG A 238 -7.47 22.09 11.65
C ARG A 238 -6.61 21.34 10.65
N ALA A 239 -6.47 21.86 9.43
CA ALA A 239 -5.59 21.29 8.42
C ALA A 239 -4.13 21.21 8.92
N LEU A 240 -3.60 22.30 9.48
CA LEU A 240 -2.24 22.38 9.99
C LEU A 240 -1.97 21.37 11.13
N SER A 241 -2.92 21.23 12.05
CA SER A 241 -2.83 20.24 13.13
C SER A 241 -2.75 18.80 12.60
N LEU A 242 -3.61 18.46 11.63
CA LEU A 242 -3.65 17.13 11.03
C LEU A 242 -2.40 16.81 10.20
N VAL A 243 -1.94 17.75 9.37
CA VAL A 243 -0.73 17.55 8.54
C VAL A 243 0.53 17.44 9.41
N THR A 244 0.65 18.25 10.47
CA THR A 244 1.79 18.18 11.40
C THR A 244 1.84 16.82 12.09
N THR A 245 0.68 16.32 12.55
CA THR A 245 0.58 14.99 13.14
C THR A 245 0.93 13.92 12.10
N SER A 246 0.44 14.05 10.87
CA SER A 246 0.69 13.08 9.82
C SER A 246 2.17 12.99 9.41
N LEU A 247 2.85 14.13 9.32
CA LEU A 247 4.29 14.20 9.02
C LEU A 247 5.12 13.49 10.09
N ARG A 248 4.83 13.73 11.38
CA ARG A 248 5.51 13.05 12.50
C ARG A 248 5.31 11.54 12.45
N GLU A 249 4.11 11.08 12.14
CA GLU A 249 3.82 9.65 12.03
C GLU A 249 4.54 9.02 10.81
N TYR A 250 4.57 9.69 9.66
CA TYR A 250 5.34 9.20 8.50
C TYR A 250 6.84 9.10 8.81
N GLU A 251 7.39 10.05 9.56
CA GLU A 251 8.79 10.00 9.98
C GLU A 251 9.03 8.88 10.99
N ARG A 252 8.16 8.71 11.99
CA ARG A 252 8.25 7.63 12.99
C ARG A 252 8.22 6.25 12.32
N MET A 253 7.37 6.08 11.30
CA MET A 253 7.29 4.86 10.48
C MET A 253 8.47 4.71 9.50
N GLY A 254 9.35 5.70 9.40
CA GLY A 254 10.47 5.75 8.45
C GLY A 254 10.05 5.78 6.98
N TYR A 255 8.79 6.16 6.71
CA TYR A 255 8.23 6.36 5.38
C TYR A 255 8.81 7.61 4.73
N LEU A 256 9.03 8.66 5.52
CA LEU A 256 9.77 9.86 5.17
C LEU A 256 10.98 10.02 6.11
N LYS A 257 12.03 10.72 5.66
CA LYS A 257 13.21 11.01 6.49
C LYS A 257 13.51 12.51 6.50
N GLY A 258 13.61 13.09 7.70
CA GLY A 258 14.07 14.47 7.90
C GLY A 258 13.06 15.53 7.49
N VAL A 259 11.76 15.28 7.76
CA VAL A 259 10.66 16.15 7.30
C VAL A 259 9.85 16.76 8.47
N ALA A 260 9.94 16.22 9.69
CA ALA A 260 9.21 16.74 10.86
C ALA A 260 10.13 17.39 11.92
#